data_AF-A0A525CTI4-F1
#
_entry.id   AF-A0A525CTI4-F1
#
_cell.length_a   1.000
_cell.length_b   1.000
_cell.length_c   1.000
_cell.angle_alpha   90.00
_cell.angle_beta   90.00
_cell.angle_gamma   90.00
#
_symmetry.space_group_name_H-M   'P 1'
#
loop_
_entity.id
_entity.type
_entity.pdbx_description
1 polymer ?
#
loop_
_entity_poly.entity_id
_entity_poly.type
_entity_poly.pdbx_seq_one_letter_code
_entity_poly.pdbx_strand_id
1 'polypeptide(L)' 'FEKFYNELKEKGFVIYPGKVTDKDTFRIGNIGDIRPEDMTMLIEAIAQSMYWKR' A
#
# COMPACT_ATOMS: atom_id res chain seq x y z
N PHE A 1 -4.90 8.85 3.25
CA PHE A 1 -3.78 7.91 3.49
C PHE A 1 -4.04 7.01 4.69
N GLU A 2 -4.29 7.55 5.89
CA GLU A 2 -4.37 6.77 7.14
C GLU A 2 -5.31 5.56 7.11
N LYS A 3 -6.57 5.73 6.67
CA LYS A 3 -7.52 4.63 6.57
C LYS A 3 -7.00 3.51 5.66
N PHE A 4 -6.53 3.87 4.47
CA PHE A 4 -5.97 2.91 3.50
C PHE A 4 -4.72 2.21 4.05
N TYR A 5 -3.85 2.95 4.74
CA TYR A 5 -2.68 2.40 5.41
C TYR A 5 -3.07 1.39 6.49
N ASN A 6 -4.06 1.70 7.34
CA ASN A 6 -4.50 0.79 8.39
C ASN A 6 -5.08 -0.50 7.80
N GLU A 7 -5.91 -0.42 6.76
CA GLU A 7 -6.46 -1.60 6.08
C GLU A 7 -5.36 -2.47 5.42
N LEU A 8 -4.30 -1.88 4.87
CA LEU A 8 -3.16 -2.63 4.35
C LEU A 8 -2.29 -3.23 5.46
N LYS A 9 -2.08 -2.49 6.55
CA LYS A 9 -1.30 -2.95 7.71
C LYS A 9 -1.95 -4.16 8.36
N GLU A 10 -3.28 -4.17 8.49
CA GLU A 10 -4.04 -5.33 8.98
C GLU A 10 -3.86 -6.58 8.09
N LYS A 11 -3.59 -6.38 6.79
CA LYS A 11 -3.28 -7.43 5.81
C LYS A 11 -1.78 -7.78 5.72
N GLY A 12 -0.95 -7.22 6.61
CA GLY A 12 0.49 -7.48 6.66
C GLY A 12 1.36 -6.59 5.78
N PHE A 13 0.80 -5.55 5.13
CA PHE A 13 1.54 -4.67 4.23
C PHE A 13 1.73 -3.26 4.82
N VAL A 14 2.99 -2.83 4.94
CA VAL A 14 3.35 -1.48 5.38
C VAL A 14 3.72 -0.63 4.17
N ILE A 15 3.03 0.48 3.97
CA ILE A 15 3.35 1.49 2.93
C ILE A 15 3.75 2.82 3.57
N TYR A 16 4.38 3.70 2.79
CA TYR A 16 4.93 4.95 3.30
C TYR A 16 4.21 6.19 2.76
N PRO A 17 4.14 7.28 3.54
CA PRO A 17 3.68 8.55 3.01
C PRO A 17 4.63 9.06 1.90
N GLY A 18 4.06 9.77 0.93
CA GLY A 18 4.79 10.46 -0.12
C GLY A 18 5.59 11.65 0.42
N LYS A 19 6.48 12.18 -0.40
CA LYS A 19 7.31 13.36 -0.09
C LYS A 19 7.22 14.45 -1.16
N VAL A 20 6.26 14.35 -2.08
CA VAL A 20 6.05 15.36 -3.13
C VAL A 20 5.30 16.53 -2.50
N THR A 21 5.87 17.73 -2.57
CA THR A 21 5.31 18.93 -1.94
C THR A 21 3.92 19.31 -2.46
N ASP A 22 3.69 19.14 -3.77
CA ASP A 22 2.50 19.70 -4.42
C ASP A 22 1.37 18.68 -4.61
N LYS A 23 1.57 17.42 -4.21
CA LYS A 23 0.60 16.34 -4.45
C LYS A 23 0.58 15.33 -3.32
N ASP A 24 -0.63 15.02 -2.88
CA ASP A 24 -0.88 13.89 -1.99
C ASP A 24 -0.49 12.59 -2.70
N THR A 25 0.60 12.00 -2.19
CA THR A 25 1.21 10.80 -2.76
C THR A 25 1.53 9.82 -1.64
N PHE A 26 1.73 8.56 -2.01
CA PHE A 26 2.25 7.51 -1.13
C PHE A 26 3.31 6.69 -1.89
N ARG A 27 4.07 5.87 -1.18
CA ARG A 27 5.17 5.08 -1.74
C ARG A 27 5.01 3.60 -1.38
N ILE A 28 5.35 2.75 -2.34
CA ILE A 28 5.52 1.30 -2.17
C ILE A 28 7.00 1.00 -2.44
N GLY A 29 7.69 0.49 -1.43
CA GLY A 29 9.07 0.00 -1.59
C GLY A 29 9.08 -1.43 -2.08
N ASN A 30 10.14 -1.82 -2.79
CA ASN A 30 10.31 -3.17 -3.37
C ASN A 30 11.72 -3.75 -3.15
N ILE A 31 12.48 -3.21 -2.19
CA ILE A 31 13.84 -3.64 -1.84
C ILE A 31 13.78 -4.42 -0.52
N GLY A 32 14.60 -5.46 -0.38
CA GLY A 32 14.68 -6.32 0.81
C GLY A 32 14.37 -7.77 0.49
N ASP A 33 13.89 -8.54 1.47
CA ASP A 33 13.31 -9.88 1.26
C ASP A 33 11.88 -9.71 0.74
N ILE A 34 11.76 -9.26 -0.51
CA ILE A 34 10.51 -9.10 -1.24
C ILE A 34 10.63 -9.91 -2.52
N ARG A 35 9.65 -10.78 -2.76
CA ARG A 35 9.56 -11.68 -3.90
C ARG A 35 8.38 -11.30 -4.80
N PRO A 36 8.33 -11.77 -6.05
CA PRO A 36 7.22 -11.48 -6.96
C PRO A 36 5.84 -11.83 -6.39
N GLU A 37 5.77 -12.87 -5.57
CA GLU A 37 4.53 -13.32 -4.92
C GLU A 37 4.04 -12.28 -3.89
N ASP A 38 4.95 -11.63 -3.16
CA ASP A 38 4.60 -10.57 -2.20
C ASP A 38 3.97 -9.37 -2.90
N MET A 39 4.47 -9.02 -4.09
CA MET A 39 3.88 -7.95 -4.91
C MET A 39 2.51 -8.34 -5.44
N THR A 40 2.30 -9.61 -5.77
CA THR A 40 0.98 -10.11 -6.19
C THR A 40 -0.01 -10.03 -5.03
N MET A 41 0.36 -10.51 -3.84
CA MET A 41 -0.46 -10.42 -2.63
C MET A 41 -0.73 -8.95 -2.24
N LEU A 42 0.24 -8.04 -2.41
CA LEU A 42 0.06 -6.62 -2.16
C LEU A 42 -1.00 -6.02 -3.09
N ILE A 43 -0.98 -6.35 -4.39
CA ILE A 43 -1.97 -5.83 -5.35
C ILE A 43 -3.39 -6.30 -4.99
N GLU A 44 -3.54 -7.57 -4.58
CA GLU A 44 -4.82 -8.10 -4.09
C GLU A 44 -5.29 -7.38 -2.81
N ALA A 45 -4.38 -7.18 -1.85
CA ALA A 45 -4.66 -6.44 -0.62
C ALA A 45 -5.09 -5.01 -0.91
N ILE A 46 -4.43 -4.33 -1.85
CA ILE A 46 -4.78 -3.00 -2.34
C ILE A 46 -6.20 -2.99 -2.90
N ALA A 47 -6.53 -3.91 -3.81
CA ALA A 47 -7.85 -3.99 -4.43
C ALA A 47 -8.96 -4.14 -3.37
N GLN A 48 -8.74 -4.99 -2.37
CA GLN A 48 -9.67 -5.19 -1.25
C GLN A 48 -9.75 -3.99 -0.29
N SER A 49 -8.72 -3.15 -0.23
CA SER A 49 -8.65 -1.95 0.63
C SER A 49 -9.11 -0.66 -0.09
N MET A 50 -9.62 -0.74 -1.33
CA MET A 50 -10.17 0.41 -2.04
C MET A 50 -11.57 0.77 -1.52
N TYR A 51 -11.68 1.19 -0.26
CA TYR A 51 -12.95 1.52 0.40
C TYR A 51 -13.77 2.59 -0.31
N TRP A 52 -13.15 3.35 -1.21
CA TRP A 52 -13.78 4.41 -2.02
C TRP A 52 -14.37 3.90 -3.35
N LYS A 53 -14.26 2.61 -3.67
CA LYS A 53 -14.82 1.99 -4.87
C LYS A 53 -16.13 1.22 -4.62
N ARG A 54 -16.76 1.44 -3.48
CA ARG A 54 -18.08 0.86 -3.16
C ARG A 54 -19.21 1.73 -3.68
#